data_AF-A0A9D8EH37-F1
#
_entry.id   AF-A0A9D8EH37-F1
#
_cell.length_a   1.000
_cell.length_b   1.000
_cell.length_c   1.000
_cell.angle_alpha   90.00
_cell.angle_beta   90.00
_cell.angle_gamma   90.00
#
_symmetry.space_group_name_H-M   'P 1'
#
loop_
_entity.id
_entity.type
_entity.pdbx_description
1 polymer ?
#
loop_
_entity_poly.entity_id
_entity_poly.type
_entity_poly.pdbx_seq_one_letter_code
_entity_poly.pdbx_strand_id
1 'polypeptide(L)'
;MLLKNLINNVNYNDVWAVIEKEYKLGKDACKAYEAVFEELKTLKAKPCEPPVTSVVARLQDWLSPHEFIFDVFGIIDGDSNHYALEMNTWNEWLGYDILNKSIEVYGQAAVLAHILYEMTFFGFSSKAVNKRAEKERKFLEKSCEEIQSGTAKLMNFEDFMNKEGCIDKRTPEQKQKELRQYREVAAKNEIIFKMLLGKNGHPAIKKHNCQ
;
A
#
# COMPACT_ATOMS: atom_id res chain seq x y z
N MET A 1 15.76 9.77 0.87
CA MET A 1 16.81 8.85 0.34
C MET A 1 16.19 8.10 -0.81
N LEU A 2 16.77 8.10 -2.01
CA LEU A 2 16.20 7.38 -3.16
C LEU A 2 16.12 5.87 -2.91
N LEU A 3 15.00 5.22 -3.26
CA LEU A 3 14.84 3.77 -3.12
C LEU A 3 15.94 2.99 -3.86
N LYS A 4 16.33 3.44 -5.05
CA LYS A 4 17.44 2.84 -5.79
C LYS A 4 18.74 2.80 -4.98
N ASN A 5 19.03 3.85 -4.22
CA ASN A 5 20.23 3.90 -3.37
C ASN A 5 20.09 2.95 -2.19
N LEU A 6 18.90 2.85 -1.59
CA LEU A 6 18.66 1.91 -0.48
C LEU A 6 18.90 0.45 -0.92
N ILE A 7 18.35 0.05 -2.06
CA ILE A 7 18.52 -1.31 -2.61
C ILE A 7 19.99 -1.68 -2.84
N ASN A 8 20.80 -0.71 -3.29
CA ASN A 8 22.23 -0.94 -3.54
C ASN A 8 23.05 -1.04 -2.25
N ASN A 9 22.55 -0.54 -1.12
CA ASN A 9 23.31 -0.41 0.13
C ASN A 9 22.91 -1.43 1.21
N VAL A 10 21.81 -2.17 1.03
CA VAL A 10 21.27 -3.11 2.01
C VAL A 10 21.54 -4.56 1.58
N ASN A 11 21.85 -5.42 2.55
CA ASN A 11 22.04 -6.85 2.32
C ASN A 11 20.68 -7.57 2.17
N TYR A 12 20.53 -8.39 1.12
CA TYR A 12 19.30 -9.15 0.88
C TYR A 12 18.91 -10.06 2.06
N ASN A 13 19.87 -10.70 2.73
CA ASN A 13 19.58 -11.61 3.83
C ASN A 13 18.93 -10.88 5.02
N ASP A 14 19.33 -9.65 5.30
CA ASP A 14 18.74 -8.83 6.36
C ASP A 14 17.29 -8.45 6.01
N VAL A 15 17.04 -8.15 4.73
CA VAL A 15 15.71 -7.85 4.20
C VAL A 15 14.81 -9.09 4.27
N TRP A 16 15.31 -10.24 3.81
CA TRP A 16 14.57 -11.50 3.83
C TRP A 16 14.22 -11.94 5.26
N ALA A 17 15.13 -11.75 6.22
CA ALA A 17 14.84 -12.05 7.63
C ALA A 17 13.63 -11.27 8.16
N VAL A 18 13.43 -10.03 7.70
CA VAL A 18 12.23 -9.25 8.04
C VAL A 18 11.00 -9.80 7.30
N ILE A 19 11.09 -10.07 5.99
CA ILE A 19 9.96 -10.59 5.20
C ILE A 19 9.42 -11.91 5.80
N GLU A 20 10.31 -12.85 6.11
CA GLU A 20 9.91 -14.14 6.66
C GLU A 20 9.28 -14.00 8.05
N LYS A 21 9.80 -13.09 8.88
CA LYS A 21 9.26 -12.81 10.22
C LYS A 21 7.85 -12.21 10.16
N GLU A 22 7.65 -11.22 9.31
CA GLU A 22 6.43 -10.41 9.28
C GLU A 22 5.32 -11.05 8.43
N TYR A 23 5.67 -11.70 7.31
CA TYR A 23 4.69 -12.22 6.34
C TYR A 23 4.62 -13.74 6.25
N LYS A 24 5.60 -14.48 6.81
CA LYS A 24 5.59 -15.96 6.91
C LYS A 24 5.30 -16.67 5.58
N LEU A 25 5.93 -16.19 4.50
CA LEU A 25 5.65 -16.64 3.13
C LEU A 25 6.26 -18.01 2.79
N GLY A 26 7.16 -18.52 3.63
CA GLY A 26 7.76 -19.85 3.49
C GLY A 26 8.99 -19.86 2.56
N LYS A 27 9.70 -21.00 2.56
CA LYS A 27 11.05 -21.11 1.97
C LYS A 27 11.11 -20.88 0.47
N ASP A 28 10.06 -21.23 -0.28
CA ASP A 28 10.04 -21.09 -1.73
C ASP A 28 9.94 -19.61 -2.16
N ALA A 29 9.34 -18.75 -1.32
CA ALA A 29 9.26 -17.31 -1.57
C ALA A 29 10.64 -16.64 -1.50
N CYS A 30 11.58 -17.15 -0.69
CA CYS A 30 12.92 -16.58 -0.56
C CYS A 30 13.63 -16.42 -1.91
N LYS A 31 13.58 -17.45 -2.77
CA LYS A 31 14.23 -17.37 -4.09
C LYS A 31 13.52 -16.39 -5.03
N ALA A 32 12.20 -16.28 -4.93
CA ALA A 32 11.44 -15.33 -5.74
C ALA A 32 11.81 -13.89 -5.35
N TYR A 33 11.85 -13.56 -4.06
CA TYR A 33 12.27 -12.25 -3.58
C TYR A 33 13.73 -11.93 -3.86
N GLU A 34 14.62 -12.93 -3.83
CA GLU A 34 16.02 -12.76 -4.20
C GLU A 34 16.14 -12.38 -5.68
N ALA A 35 15.39 -13.06 -6.56
CA ALA A 35 15.34 -12.71 -7.98
C ALA A 35 14.80 -11.30 -8.22
N VAL A 36 13.75 -10.88 -7.48
CA VAL A 36 13.24 -9.50 -7.51
C VAL A 36 14.34 -8.51 -7.10
N PHE A 37 15.02 -8.78 -5.99
CA PHE A 37 16.07 -7.92 -5.46
C PHE A 37 17.20 -7.69 -6.47
N GLU A 38 17.66 -8.77 -7.12
CA GLU A 38 18.69 -8.71 -8.14
C GLU A 38 18.20 -8.02 -9.42
N GLU A 39 16.97 -8.26 -9.86
CA GLU A 39 16.38 -7.53 -11.00
C GLU A 39 16.36 -6.02 -10.73
N LEU A 40 15.91 -5.60 -9.55
CA LEU A 40 15.85 -4.19 -9.15
C LEU A 40 17.22 -3.50 -9.15
N LYS A 41 18.31 -4.20 -8.84
CA LYS A 41 19.68 -3.67 -8.96
C LYS A 41 20.06 -3.34 -10.40
N THR A 42 19.52 -4.05 -11.39
CA THR A 42 19.81 -3.81 -12.81
C THR A 42 18.98 -2.68 -13.43
N LEU A 43 17.79 -2.43 -12.90
CA LEU A 43 16.87 -1.43 -13.45
C LEU A 43 17.33 0.01 -13.17
N LYS A 44 17.03 0.94 -14.08
CA LYS A 44 17.28 2.36 -13.89
C LYS A 44 16.09 3.02 -13.19
N ALA A 45 16.37 3.88 -12.22
CA ALA A 45 15.34 4.73 -11.64
C ALA A 45 14.76 5.67 -12.71
N LYS A 46 13.44 5.81 -12.72
CA LYS A 46 12.68 6.78 -13.51
C LYS A 46 12.06 7.78 -12.54
N PRO A 47 12.47 9.06 -12.56
CA PRO A 47 11.83 10.09 -11.75
C PRO A 47 10.33 10.20 -12.05
N CYS A 48 9.55 10.50 -11.02
CA CYS A 48 8.11 10.76 -11.14
C CYS A 48 7.84 12.26 -11.05
N GLU A 49 6.84 12.71 -11.80
CA GLU A 49 6.36 14.09 -11.80
C GLU A 49 4.84 14.07 -11.52
N PRO A 50 4.40 14.58 -10.36
CA PRO A 50 5.20 15.18 -9.29
C PRO A 50 6.07 14.13 -8.54
N PRO A 51 7.13 14.57 -7.83
CA PRO A 51 7.93 13.68 -6.99
C PRO A 51 7.08 13.01 -5.90
N VAL A 52 7.29 11.71 -5.72
CA VAL A 52 6.59 10.89 -4.71
C VAL A 52 7.59 10.45 -3.64
N THR A 53 7.18 10.59 -2.38
CA THR A 53 7.89 10.03 -1.23
C THR A 53 7.14 8.77 -0.74
N SER A 54 7.80 7.62 -0.75
CA SER A 54 7.31 6.38 -0.15
C SER A 54 7.47 6.41 1.36
N VAL A 55 6.40 6.05 2.06
CA VAL A 55 6.28 5.98 3.50
C VAL A 55 6.01 4.53 3.89
N VAL A 56 6.67 4.05 4.94
CA VAL A 56 6.37 2.77 5.56
C VAL A 56 5.87 3.08 6.96
N ALA A 57 4.68 2.58 7.31
CA ALA A 57 4.06 2.84 8.60
C ALA A 57 3.59 1.54 9.25
N ARG A 58 3.98 1.32 10.51
CA ARG A 58 3.46 0.22 11.32
C ARG A 58 2.16 0.63 11.96
N LEU A 59 1.05 0.05 11.50
CA LEU A 59 -0.30 0.43 11.88
C LEU A 59 -0.99 -0.72 12.63
N GLN A 60 -1.89 -0.38 13.53
CA GLN A 60 -2.80 -1.36 14.10
C GLN A 60 -3.81 -1.79 13.04
N ASP A 61 -3.98 -3.10 12.86
CA ASP A 61 -4.90 -3.64 11.87
C ASP A 61 -6.35 -3.44 12.34
N TRP A 62 -7.20 -2.93 11.45
CA TRP A 62 -8.61 -2.73 11.75
C TRP A 62 -9.41 -4.03 11.63
N LEU A 63 -8.95 -5.00 10.84
CA LEU A 63 -9.54 -6.35 10.74
C LEU A 63 -9.20 -7.19 11.96
N SER A 64 -7.97 -7.07 12.45
CA SER A 64 -7.47 -7.74 13.65
C SER A 64 -6.88 -6.73 14.64
N PRO A 65 -7.68 -6.06 15.48
CA PRO A 65 -7.21 -4.96 16.34
C PRO A 65 -6.22 -5.32 17.44
N HIS A 66 -5.75 -6.57 17.51
CA HIS A 66 -4.64 -6.98 18.36
C HIS A 66 -3.33 -7.17 17.59
N GLU A 67 -3.39 -7.03 16.26
CA GLU A 67 -2.30 -7.23 15.33
C GLU A 67 -1.85 -5.90 14.73
N PHE A 68 -0.65 -5.92 14.15
CA PHE A 68 -0.07 -4.79 13.45
C PHE A 68 0.27 -5.21 12.04
N ILE A 69 0.03 -4.30 11.10
CA ILE A 69 0.45 -4.41 9.70
C ILE A 69 1.46 -3.31 9.38
N PHE A 70 2.18 -3.49 8.28
CA PHE A 70 2.96 -2.43 7.68
C PHE A 70 2.27 -1.97 6.41
N ASP A 71 1.93 -0.69 6.37
CA ASP A 71 1.37 -0.02 5.21
C ASP A 71 2.48 0.71 4.45
N VAL A 72 2.45 0.63 3.12
CA VAL A 72 3.41 1.26 2.22
C VAL A 72 2.66 2.13 1.23
N PHE A 73 2.80 3.44 1.36
CA PHE A 73 2.05 4.40 0.55
C PHE A 73 2.93 5.56 0.09
N GLY A 74 2.50 6.23 -0.97
CA GLY A 74 3.09 7.45 -1.49
C GLY A 74 2.45 8.70 -0.91
N ILE A 75 3.27 9.72 -0.69
CA ILE A 75 2.82 11.09 -0.46
C ILE A 75 3.43 12.02 -1.51
N ILE A 76 2.70 13.09 -1.82
CA ILE A 76 3.12 14.16 -2.73
C ILE A 76 3.09 15.45 -1.92
N ASP A 77 4.14 16.27 -2.03
CA ASP A 77 4.22 17.54 -1.29
C ASP A 77 3.08 18.48 -1.70
N GLY A 78 2.47 19.14 -0.72
CA GLY A 78 1.27 19.97 -0.90
C GLY A 78 -0.03 19.19 -1.13
N ASP A 79 0.02 17.87 -1.25
CA ASP A 79 -1.18 17.02 -1.28
C ASP A 79 -1.41 16.39 0.10
N SER A 80 -2.69 16.35 0.49
CA SER A 80 -3.08 15.70 1.72
C SER A 80 -3.35 14.21 1.55
N ASN A 81 -3.43 13.66 0.32
CA ASN A 81 -3.79 12.26 0.12
C ASN A 81 -2.61 11.29 0.30
N HIS A 82 -2.95 10.04 0.66
CA HIS A 82 -2.03 8.91 0.63
C HIS A 82 -2.36 8.05 -0.59
N TYR A 83 -1.33 7.63 -1.33
CA TYR A 83 -1.47 6.96 -2.61
C TYR A 83 -1.00 5.52 -2.53
N ALA A 84 -1.84 4.60 -3.00
CA ALA A 84 -1.43 3.23 -3.28
C ALA A 84 -0.42 3.23 -4.44
N LEU A 85 0.58 2.35 -4.40
CA LEU A 85 1.77 2.42 -5.27
C LEU A 85 1.90 1.23 -6.24
N GLU A 86 1.12 0.17 -6.05
CA GLU A 86 1.19 -1.13 -6.75
C GLU A 86 0.98 -1.04 -8.26
N MET A 87 0.31 0.01 -8.77
CA MET A 87 0.11 0.22 -10.21
C MET A 87 1.30 0.88 -10.92
N ASN A 88 2.33 1.29 -10.19
CA ASN A 88 3.52 1.91 -10.77
C ASN A 88 4.54 0.88 -11.21
N THR A 89 5.28 1.20 -12.27
CA THR A 89 6.37 0.32 -12.74
C THR A 89 7.50 0.30 -11.72
N TRP A 90 8.27 -0.79 -11.67
CA TRP A 90 9.43 -0.84 -10.76
C TRP A 90 10.47 0.24 -11.05
N ASN A 91 10.59 0.69 -12.29
CA ASN A 91 11.44 1.84 -12.62
C ASN A 91 10.98 3.13 -11.93
N GLU A 92 9.66 3.36 -11.82
CA GLU A 92 9.07 4.50 -11.11
C GLU A 92 9.25 4.36 -9.60
N TRP A 93 9.03 3.17 -9.04
CA TRP A 93 9.33 2.87 -7.64
C TRP A 93 10.77 3.22 -7.27
N LEU A 94 11.73 2.81 -8.09
CA LEU A 94 13.15 3.12 -7.90
C LEU A 94 13.45 4.63 -7.95
N GLY A 95 12.55 5.43 -8.52
CA GLY A 95 12.59 6.89 -8.54
C GLY A 95 12.00 7.57 -7.32
N TYR A 96 11.35 6.85 -6.40
CA TYR A 96 10.78 7.42 -5.19
C TYR A 96 11.83 7.74 -4.14
N ASP A 97 11.66 8.88 -3.48
CA ASP A 97 12.30 9.13 -2.21
C ASP A 97 11.65 8.26 -1.13
N ILE A 98 12.44 7.80 -0.18
CA ILE A 98 11.96 7.17 1.02
C ILE A 98 11.95 8.21 2.13
N LEU A 99 10.83 8.28 2.86
CA LEU A 99 10.72 9.11 4.05
C LEU A 99 11.80 8.73 5.06
N ASN A 100 12.71 9.65 5.35
CA ASN A 100 13.80 9.43 6.30
C ASN A 100 13.29 8.98 7.67
N LYS A 101 12.13 9.49 8.10
CA LYS A 101 11.54 9.12 9.38
C LYS A 101 11.15 7.64 9.47
N SER A 102 10.72 7.03 8.36
CA SER A 102 10.48 5.59 8.29
C SER A 102 11.79 4.82 8.52
N ILE A 103 12.89 5.27 7.90
CA ILE A 103 14.22 4.65 8.07
C ILE A 103 14.72 4.81 9.51
N GLU A 104 14.55 5.98 10.12
CA GLU A 104 14.94 6.23 11.52
C GLU A 104 14.20 5.32 12.50
N VAL A 105 12.90 5.09 12.28
CA VAL A 105 12.05 4.34 13.22
C VAL A 105 12.19 2.82 13.02
N TYR A 106 12.24 2.34 11.78
CA TYR A 106 12.18 0.90 11.48
C TYR A 106 13.51 0.32 11.01
N GLY A 107 14.45 1.16 10.58
CA GLY A 107 15.72 0.73 9.99
C GLY A 107 15.62 0.43 8.49
N GLN A 108 16.76 0.49 7.81
CA GLN A 108 16.86 0.35 6.36
C GLN A 108 16.36 -1.01 5.83
N ALA A 109 16.79 -2.11 6.45
CA ALA A 109 16.40 -3.45 6.02
C ALA A 109 14.89 -3.69 6.17
N ALA A 110 14.28 -3.24 7.28
CA ALA A 110 12.85 -3.39 7.50
C ALA A 110 12.02 -2.54 6.53
N VAL A 111 12.40 -1.27 6.34
CA VAL A 111 11.74 -0.41 5.35
C VAL A 111 11.79 -1.02 3.95
N LEU A 112 12.96 -1.53 3.54
CA LEU A 112 13.09 -2.17 2.23
C LEU A 112 12.28 -3.46 2.13
N ALA A 113 12.21 -4.26 3.20
CA ALA A 113 11.40 -5.48 3.23
C ALA A 113 9.91 -5.21 2.97
N HIS A 114 9.34 -4.20 3.65
CA HIS A 114 7.94 -3.83 3.46
C HIS A 114 7.69 -3.25 2.07
N ILE A 115 8.61 -2.44 1.55
CA ILE A 115 8.54 -1.94 0.16
C ILE A 115 8.57 -3.09 -0.84
N LEU A 116 9.45 -4.09 -0.68
CA LEU A 116 9.50 -5.24 -1.59
C LEU A 116 8.23 -6.09 -1.54
N TYR A 117 7.67 -6.28 -0.34
CA TYR A 117 6.40 -6.97 -0.19
C TYR A 117 5.29 -6.25 -0.98
N GLU A 118 5.18 -4.93 -0.83
CA GLU A 118 4.20 -4.12 -1.57
C GLU A 118 4.45 -4.14 -3.09
N MET A 119 5.71 -3.93 -3.52
CA MET A 119 6.11 -3.90 -4.93
C MET A 119 5.83 -5.21 -5.68
N THR A 120 5.72 -6.32 -4.96
CA THR A 120 5.49 -7.65 -5.53
C THR A 120 4.02 -8.08 -5.52
N PHE A 121 3.10 -7.18 -5.14
CA PHE A 121 1.66 -7.43 -5.13
C PHE A 121 1.13 -8.01 -6.46
N PHE A 122 1.58 -7.47 -7.59
CA PHE A 122 1.19 -7.94 -8.92
C PHE A 122 2.12 -9.00 -9.53
N GLY A 123 3.19 -9.39 -8.84
CA GLY A 123 4.08 -10.46 -9.25
C GLY A 123 5.57 -10.20 -8.97
N PHE A 124 6.40 -11.19 -9.32
CA PHE A 124 7.82 -11.25 -8.97
C PHE A 124 8.77 -10.93 -10.15
N SER A 125 8.32 -10.14 -11.13
CA SER A 125 9.21 -9.57 -12.15
C SER A 125 8.65 -8.26 -12.69
N SER A 126 9.52 -7.35 -13.13
CA SER A 126 9.10 -6.05 -13.69
C SER A 126 8.13 -6.25 -14.86
N LYS A 127 8.41 -7.24 -15.72
CA LYS A 127 7.54 -7.59 -16.85
C LYS A 127 6.15 -8.04 -16.41
N ALA A 128 6.05 -8.89 -15.38
CA ALA A 128 4.76 -9.38 -14.89
C ALA A 128 3.94 -8.25 -14.24
N VAL A 129 4.59 -7.45 -13.39
CA VAL A 129 3.97 -6.30 -12.72
C VAL A 129 3.45 -5.30 -13.75
N ASN A 130 4.29 -4.87 -14.70
CA ASN A 130 3.90 -3.91 -15.73
C ASN A 130 2.73 -4.44 -16.58
N LYS A 131 2.77 -5.72 -16.98
CA LYS A 131 1.69 -6.33 -17.76
C LYS A 131 0.38 -6.36 -16.98
N ARG A 132 0.43 -6.65 -15.68
CA ARG A 132 -0.76 -6.67 -14.83
C ARG A 132 -1.31 -5.27 -14.60
N ALA A 133 -0.46 -4.32 -14.22
CA ALA A 133 -0.84 -2.92 -13.99
C ALA A 133 -1.46 -2.29 -15.25
N GLU A 134 -0.87 -2.50 -16.43
CA GLU A 134 -1.42 -2.04 -17.72
C GLU A 134 -2.83 -2.60 -17.99
N LYS A 135 -3.03 -3.90 -17.68
CA LYS A 135 -4.34 -4.56 -17.85
C LYS A 135 -5.38 -3.96 -16.90
N GLU A 136 -5.04 -3.77 -15.63
CA GLU A 136 -5.94 -3.17 -14.64
C GLU A 136 -6.26 -1.73 -15.00
N ARG A 137 -5.27 -0.94 -15.42
CA ARG A 137 -5.47 0.45 -15.85
C ARG A 137 -6.45 0.55 -17.01
N LYS A 138 -6.28 -0.26 -18.05
CA LYS A 138 -7.23 -0.31 -19.19
C LYS A 138 -8.64 -0.69 -18.78
N PHE A 139 -8.78 -1.60 -17.82
CA PHE A 139 -10.07 -1.97 -17.28
C PHE A 139 -10.72 -0.78 -16.55
N LEU A 140 -9.97 -0.10 -15.70
CA LEU A 140 -10.43 1.07 -14.95
C LEU A 140 -10.78 2.25 -15.86
N GLU A 141 -9.94 2.56 -16.85
CA GLU A 141 -10.19 3.63 -17.84
C GLU A 141 -11.52 3.38 -18.56
N LYS A 142 -11.73 2.15 -19.05
CA LYS A 142 -12.99 1.77 -19.68
C LYS A 142 -14.18 1.91 -18.73
N SER A 143 -14.06 1.47 -17.47
CA SER A 143 -15.12 1.64 -16.48
C SER A 143 -15.45 3.12 -16.22
N CYS A 144 -14.44 3.99 -16.15
CA CYS A 144 -14.62 5.43 -16.02
C CYS A 144 -15.36 6.01 -17.24
N GLU A 145 -14.98 5.63 -18.45
CA GLU A 145 -15.65 6.04 -19.69
C GLU A 145 -17.13 5.61 -19.72
N GLU A 146 -17.42 4.36 -19.33
CA GLU A 146 -18.79 3.85 -19.27
C GLU A 146 -19.65 4.62 -18.27
N ILE A 147 -19.09 4.96 -17.10
CA ILE A 147 -19.77 5.77 -16.09
C ILE A 147 -20.03 7.18 -16.61
N GLN A 148 -19.01 7.84 -17.16
CA GLN A 148 -19.11 9.22 -17.64
C GLN A 148 -20.07 9.36 -18.82
N SER A 149 -20.12 8.36 -19.70
CA SER A 149 -21.02 8.31 -20.86
C SER A 149 -22.43 7.84 -20.52
N GLY A 150 -22.69 7.41 -19.27
CA GLY A 150 -23.97 6.85 -18.86
C GLY A 150 -24.29 5.48 -19.48
N THR A 151 -23.30 4.79 -20.04
CA THR A 151 -23.44 3.45 -20.63
C THR A 151 -23.13 2.33 -19.64
N ALA A 152 -22.59 2.67 -18.47
CA ALA A 152 -22.30 1.72 -17.41
C ALA A 152 -23.56 0.97 -16.96
N LYS A 153 -23.44 -0.35 -16.86
CA LYS A 153 -24.47 -1.21 -16.26
C LYS A 153 -24.30 -1.17 -14.75
N LEU A 154 -25.12 -0.38 -14.08
CA LEU A 154 -25.10 -0.24 -12.63
C LEU A 154 -26.04 -1.26 -11.97
N MET A 155 -25.69 -1.65 -10.75
CA MET A 155 -26.51 -2.48 -9.86
C MET A 155 -26.46 -1.83 -8.47
N ASN A 156 -27.56 -1.91 -7.71
CA ASN A 156 -27.54 -1.49 -6.31
C ASN A 156 -26.51 -2.34 -5.55
N PHE A 157 -25.71 -1.70 -4.69
CA PHE A 157 -24.73 -2.38 -3.86
C PHE A 157 -25.35 -3.53 -3.04
N GLU A 158 -26.56 -3.34 -2.48
CA GLU A 158 -27.24 -4.40 -1.73
C GLU A 158 -27.58 -5.61 -2.60
N ASP A 159 -28.08 -5.39 -3.82
CA ASP A 159 -28.38 -6.44 -4.78
C ASP A 159 -27.11 -7.19 -5.20
N PHE A 160 -26.02 -6.45 -5.42
CA PHE A 160 -24.71 -7.02 -5.73
C PHE A 160 -24.22 -7.92 -4.59
N MET A 161 -24.25 -7.43 -3.35
CA MET A 161 -23.82 -8.19 -2.18
C MET A 161 -24.66 -9.46 -1.99
N ASN A 162 -25.98 -9.37 -2.17
CA ASN A 162 -26.88 -10.52 -2.11
C ASN A 162 -26.55 -11.54 -3.21
N LYS A 163 -26.32 -11.09 -4.44
CA LYS A 163 -25.96 -11.93 -5.58
C LYS A 163 -24.65 -12.70 -5.35
N GLU A 164 -23.65 -12.03 -4.78
CA GLU A 164 -22.34 -12.65 -4.46
C GLU A 164 -22.38 -13.46 -3.14
N GLY A 165 -23.53 -13.54 -2.47
CA GLY A 165 -23.70 -14.28 -1.21
C GLY A 165 -23.07 -13.59 0.01
N CYS A 166 -22.65 -12.34 -0.13
CA CYS A 166 -22.06 -11.50 0.90
C CYS A 166 -23.15 -10.88 1.79
N ILE A 167 -23.91 -11.73 2.49
CA ILE A 167 -25.00 -11.30 3.36
C ILE A 167 -24.44 -10.83 4.71
N ASP A 168 -24.65 -9.56 5.04
CA ASP A 168 -24.29 -8.99 6.33
C ASP A 168 -25.27 -9.45 7.43
N LYS A 169 -24.82 -10.42 8.24
CA LYS A 169 -25.61 -11.01 9.33
C LYS A 169 -25.45 -10.27 10.67
N ARG A 170 -24.70 -9.17 10.71
CA ARG A 170 -24.43 -8.44 11.96
C ARG A 170 -25.68 -7.71 12.46
N THR A 171 -25.94 -7.74 13.76
CA THR A 171 -26.98 -6.92 14.42
C THR A 171 -26.58 -5.44 14.45
N PRO A 172 -27.52 -4.50 14.64
CA PRO A 172 -27.20 -3.09 14.81
C PRO A 172 -26.16 -2.83 15.92
N GLU A 173 -26.22 -3.56 17.03
CA GLU A 173 -25.26 -3.46 18.14
C GLU A 173 -23.86 -3.93 17.74
N GLN A 174 -23.77 -5.01 16.95
CA GLN A 174 -22.49 -5.50 16.42
C GLN A 174 -21.87 -4.49 15.46
N LYS A 175 -22.66 -3.91 14.54
CA LYS A 175 -22.22 -2.83 13.64
C LYS A 175 -21.72 -1.61 14.40
N GLN A 176 -22.46 -1.20 15.44
CA GLN A 176 -22.06 -0.09 16.32
C GLN A 176 -20.77 -0.39 17.09
N LYS A 177 -20.59 -1.63 17.56
CA LYS A 177 -19.37 -2.05 18.25
C LYS A 177 -18.16 -2.02 17.32
N GLU A 178 -18.29 -2.58 16.11
CA GLU A 178 -17.23 -2.56 15.10
C GLU A 178 -16.89 -1.13 14.66
N LEU A 179 -17.89 -0.26 14.49
CA LEU A 179 -17.65 1.15 14.17
C LEU A 179 -16.87 1.88 15.27
N ARG A 180 -17.15 1.59 16.54
CA ARG A 180 -16.36 2.13 17.67
C ARG A 180 -14.92 1.63 17.63
N GLN A 181 -14.74 0.32 17.42
CA GLN A 181 -13.41 -0.28 17.31
C GLN A 181 -12.60 0.29 16.15
N TYR A 182 -13.21 0.46 14.98
CA TYR A 182 -12.59 1.11 13.83
C TYR A 182 -12.12 2.53 14.17
N ARG A 183 -12.97 3.33 14.83
CA ARG A 183 -12.61 4.70 15.24
C ARG A 183 -11.45 4.73 16.24
N GLU A 184 -11.41 3.78 17.17
CA GLU A 184 -10.31 3.66 18.14
C GLU A 184 -8.99 3.28 17.44
N VAL A 185 -9.01 2.34 16.52
CA VAL A 185 -7.85 1.95 15.70
C VAL A 185 -7.38 3.13 14.85
N ALA A 186 -8.30 3.81 14.16
CA ALA A 186 -7.99 4.99 13.35
C ALA A 186 -7.34 6.10 14.19
N ALA A 187 -7.85 6.38 15.39
CA ALA A 187 -7.28 7.39 16.29
C ALA A 187 -5.86 7.03 16.78
N LYS A 188 -5.54 5.74 16.93
CA LYS A 188 -4.18 5.28 17.25
C LYS A 188 -3.25 5.38 16.04
N ASN A 189 -3.70 4.98 14.86
CA ASN A 189 -2.93 5.06 13.62
C ASN A 189 -2.64 6.52 13.24
N GLU A 190 -3.57 7.45 13.52
CA GLU A 190 -3.37 8.89 13.39
C GLU A 190 -2.14 9.40 14.17
N ILE A 191 -1.86 8.84 15.35
CA ILE A 191 -0.68 9.21 16.14
C ILE A 191 0.60 8.77 15.42
N ILE A 192 0.60 7.59 14.80
CA ILE A 192 1.72 7.08 14.01
C ILE A 192 1.95 7.96 12.78
N PHE A 193 0.88 8.33 12.06
CA PHE A 193 1.00 9.24 10.93
C PHE A 193 1.56 10.60 11.33
N LYS A 194 1.10 11.19 12.44
CA LYS A 194 1.66 12.45 12.97
C LYS A 194 3.12 12.33 13.37
N MET A 195 3.51 11.18 13.94
CA MET A 195 4.90 10.90 14.30
C MET A 195 5.80 10.82 13.05
N LEU A 196 5.33 10.18 11.98
CA LEU A 196 6.09 9.99 10.74
C LEU A 196 6.11 11.24 9.85
N LEU A 197 4.95 11.86 9.65
CA LEU A 197 4.72 12.91 8.64
C LEU A 197 4.64 14.33 9.21
N GLY A 198 4.62 14.47 10.55
CA GLY A 198 4.40 15.74 11.21
C GLY A 198 2.94 16.23 11.12
N LYS A 199 2.71 17.51 11.47
CA LYS A 199 1.36 18.10 11.60
C LYS A 199 0.62 18.32 10.27
N ASN A 200 1.31 18.25 9.13
CA ASN A 200 0.78 18.66 7.82
C ASN A 200 0.54 17.49 6.84
N GLY A 201 0.89 16.25 7.20
CA GLY A 201 0.89 15.12 6.25
C GLY A 201 -0.34 14.21 6.27
N HIS A 202 -1.46 14.64 6.85
CA HIS A 202 -2.68 13.81 6.92
C HIS A 202 -3.80 14.40 6.06
N PRO A 203 -4.51 13.58 5.26
CA PRO A 203 -5.79 13.98 4.70
C PRO A 203 -6.77 14.16 5.85
N ALA A 204 -7.29 15.37 6.04
CA ALA A 204 -8.31 15.59 7.06
C ALA A 204 -9.39 14.51 6.91
N ILE A 205 -9.67 13.74 7.97
CA ILE A 205 -10.79 12.80 7.99
C ILE A 205 -12.04 13.66 7.77
N LYS A 206 -12.52 13.75 6.52
CA LYS A 206 -13.78 14.39 6.21
C LYS A 206 -14.82 13.54 6.91
N LYS A 207 -15.33 14.03 8.05
CA LYS A 207 -16.54 13.51 8.69
C LYS A 207 -17.61 13.47 7.62
N HIS A 208 -17.81 12.30 7.01
CA HIS A 208 -19.00 12.06 6.23
C HIS A 208 -20.12 11.97 7.25
N ASN A 209 -20.79 13.11 7.46
CA ASN A 209 -22.11 13.10 8.02
C ASN A 209 -22.97 12.38 6.98
N CYS A 210 -23.18 11.07 7.16
CA CYS A 210 -24.36 10.42 6.60
C CYS A 210 -25.56 11.16 7.19
N GLN A 211 -26.18 11.99 6.37
CA GLN A 211 -27.57 12.41 6.54
C GLN A 211 -28.47 11.32 5.99
#